data_AF-A0A658R5K7-F1
#
_entry.id   AF-A0A658R5K7-F1
#
_cell.length_a   1.000
_cell.length_b   1.000
_cell.length_c   1.000
_cell.angle_alpha   90.00
_cell.angle_beta   90.00
_cell.angle_gamma   90.00
#
_symmetry.space_group_name_H-M   'P 1'
#
loop_
_entity.id
_entity.type
_entity.pdbx_description
1 polymer ?
#
loop_
_entity_poly.entity_id
_entity_poly.type
_entity_poly.pdbx_seq_one_letter_code
_entity_poly.pdbx_strand_id
1 'polypeptide(L)'
;MSTDGKMAPPVTDAVQLSRVRTEELLTRVGAGLPPDVRRELAVGLEAILVDAINQFSSHRPDTNDFLSIAEAATQLFVSRPHISKLLEQGKLELHHESGSDRFITKASVLDYRAALDAAADAYQASAAARFLTIIGVPEATAEKKAAAGELVSGAGGQAAIGMIKLLGIAQGIAADSTAPGANDFDSARWLGEWIERPQPALGGRKPSELIDTPAGVDVVARLLGSLESGAYQ
;
A
#
# COMPACT_ATOMS: atom_id res chain seq x y z
N MET A 1 20.73 9.83 -37.81
CA MET A 1 20.21 8.47 -38.07
C MET A 1 19.51 8.03 -36.79
N SER A 2 18.18 8.15 -36.79
CA SER A 2 17.32 7.80 -35.66
C SER A 2 16.85 6.36 -35.87
N THR A 3 17.10 5.48 -34.90
CA THR A 3 16.48 4.16 -34.84
C THR A 3 15.56 4.15 -33.65
N ASP A 4 14.29 4.39 -33.97
CA ASP A 4 13.16 4.33 -33.06
C ASP A 4 13.10 2.95 -32.39
N GLY A 5 12.95 2.96 -31.07
CA GLY A 5 12.67 1.78 -30.27
C GLY A 5 11.27 1.27 -30.60
N LYS A 6 11.19 0.32 -31.53
CA LYS A 6 9.94 -0.36 -31.84
C LYS A 6 9.65 -1.38 -30.73
N MET A 7 8.93 -0.93 -29.71
CA MET A 7 8.35 -1.77 -28.67
C MET A 7 7.60 -2.93 -29.33
N ALA A 8 7.92 -4.16 -28.95
CA ALA A 8 7.25 -5.35 -29.50
C ALA A 8 5.74 -5.22 -29.24
N PRO A 9 4.89 -5.43 -30.25
CA PRO A 9 3.45 -5.30 -30.07
C PRO A 9 2.95 -6.26 -28.98
N PRO A 10 1.93 -5.89 -28.18
CA PRO A 10 1.30 -6.83 -27.27
C PRO A 10 0.85 -8.09 -28.03
N VAL A 11 0.82 -9.26 -27.36
CA VAL A 11 0.60 -10.57 -28.02
C VAL A 11 -0.66 -10.58 -28.90
N THR A 12 -1.71 -9.86 -28.51
CA THR A 12 -2.94 -9.65 -29.29
C THR A 12 -2.65 -9.03 -30.67
N ASP A 13 -1.76 -8.03 -30.73
CA ASP A 13 -1.39 -7.32 -31.96
C ASP A 13 -0.47 -8.18 -32.86
N ALA A 14 0.38 -9.03 -32.27
CA ALA A 14 1.21 -9.98 -33.02
C ALA A 14 0.38 -11.12 -33.64
N VAL A 15 -0.67 -11.57 -32.94
CA VAL A 15 -1.62 -12.59 -33.45
C VAL A 15 -2.46 -12.01 -34.58
N GLN A 16 -3.00 -10.80 -34.40
CA GLN A 16 -3.75 -10.13 -35.47
C GLN A 16 -2.86 -9.87 -36.69
N LEU A 17 -1.61 -9.44 -36.50
CA LEU A 17 -0.67 -9.23 -37.60
C LEU A 17 -0.30 -10.52 -38.34
N SER A 18 -0.16 -11.64 -37.62
CA SER A 18 0.13 -12.94 -38.22
C SER A 18 -1.06 -13.48 -39.01
N ARG A 19 -2.27 -13.25 -38.51
CA ARG A 19 -3.51 -13.61 -39.21
C ARG A 19 -3.69 -12.82 -40.50
N VAL A 20 -3.52 -11.50 -40.44
CA VAL A 20 -3.59 -10.62 -41.62
C VAL A 20 -2.55 -11.02 -42.67
N ARG A 21 -1.31 -11.30 -42.26
CA ARG A 21 -0.26 -11.76 -43.20
C ARG A 21 -0.56 -13.12 -43.83
N THR A 22 -1.20 -14.02 -43.09
CA THR A 22 -1.58 -15.34 -43.60
C THR A 22 -2.71 -15.22 -44.62
N GLU A 23 -3.70 -14.36 -44.35
CA GLU A 23 -4.77 -14.02 -45.30
C GLU A 23 -4.23 -13.32 -46.57
N GLU A 24 -3.25 -12.42 -46.42
CA GLU A 24 -2.56 -11.79 -47.56
C GLU A 24 -1.79 -12.81 -48.41
N LEU A 25 -1.11 -13.76 -47.77
CA LEU A 25 -0.40 -14.85 -48.48
C LEU A 25 -1.37 -15.78 -49.21
N LEU A 26 -2.49 -16.15 -48.58
CA LEU A 26 -3.54 -16.94 -49.20
C LEU A 26 -4.22 -16.20 -50.36
N THR A 27 -4.36 -14.87 -50.26
CA THR A 27 -4.92 -14.05 -51.34
C THR A 27 -3.94 -13.96 -52.52
N ARG A 28 -2.64 -13.90 -52.25
CA ARG A 28 -1.59 -13.77 -53.26
C ARG A 28 -1.26 -15.09 -53.97
N VAL A 29 -1.28 -16.20 -53.24
CA VAL A 29 -0.89 -17.54 -53.74
C VAL A 29 -2.13 -18.39 -54.09
N GLY A 30 -3.24 -18.20 -53.41
CA GLY A 30 -4.46 -19.02 -53.55
C GLY A 30 -5.39 -18.61 -54.68
N ALA A 31 -5.13 -17.51 -55.39
CA ALA A 31 -6.00 -17.02 -56.48
C ALA A 31 -6.18 -18.03 -57.63
N GLY A 32 -5.20 -18.92 -57.85
CA GLY A 32 -5.26 -19.99 -58.85
C GLY A 32 -5.83 -21.33 -58.35
N LEU A 33 -6.17 -21.45 -57.07
CA LEU A 33 -6.68 -22.69 -56.47
C LEU A 33 -8.22 -22.75 -56.53
N PRO A 34 -8.82 -23.93 -56.77
CA PRO A 34 -10.25 -24.17 -56.65
C PRO A 34 -10.77 -23.73 -55.26
N PRO A 35 -12.01 -23.21 -55.18
CA PRO A 35 -12.53 -22.60 -53.95
C PRO A 35 -12.58 -23.58 -52.77
N ASP A 36 -12.82 -24.85 -53.02
CA ASP A 36 -12.90 -25.87 -51.96
C ASP A 36 -11.52 -26.20 -51.38
N VAL A 37 -10.50 -26.30 -52.24
CA VAL A 37 -9.10 -26.50 -51.84
C VAL A 37 -8.57 -25.29 -51.07
N ARG A 38 -8.94 -24.07 -51.50
CA ARG A 38 -8.58 -22.84 -50.79
C ARG A 38 -9.19 -22.79 -49.39
N ARG A 39 -10.45 -23.24 -49.25
CA ARG A 39 -11.14 -23.32 -47.97
C ARG A 39 -10.47 -24.33 -47.04
N GLU A 40 -10.17 -25.54 -47.53
CA GLU A 40 -9.49 -26.55 -46.72
C GLU A 40 -8.09 -26.13 -46.30
N LEU A 41 -7.33 -25.49 -47.21
CA LEU A 41 -6.00 -24.98 -46.91
C LEU A 41 -6.04 -23.87 -45.84
N ALA A 42 -7.01 -22.96 -45.93
CA ALA A 42 -7.20 -21.91 -44.92
C ALA A 42 -7.57 -22.48 -43.55
N VAL A 43 -8.47 -23.46 -43.51
CA VAL A 43 -8.85 -24.15 -42.26
C VAL A 43 -7.67 -24.91 -41.67
N GLY A 44 -6.89 -25.61 -42.49
CA GLY A 44 -5.69 -26.33 -42.05
C GLY A 44 -4.59 -25.39 -41.52
N LEU A 45 -4.36 -24.27 -42.21
CA LEU A 45 -3.41 -23.25 -41.75
C LEU A 45 -3.85 -22.61 -40.44
N GLU A 46 -5.13 -22.25 -40.29
CA GLU A 46 -5.67 -21.73 -39.03
C GLU A 46 -5.55 -22.77 -37.90
N ALA A 47 -5.83 -24.05 -38.17
CA ALA A 47 -5.65 -25.11 -37.17
C ALA A 47 -4.18 -25.26 -36.74
N ILE A 48 -3.23 -25.22 -37.69
CA ILE A 48 -1.79 -25.26 -37.39
C ILE A 48 -1.34 -23.99 -36.67
N LEU A 49 -1.88 -22.82 -37.04
CA LEU A 49 -1.54 -21.56 -36.38
C LEU A 49 -2.06 -21.55 -34.94
N VAL A 50 -3.30 -22.02 -34.72
CA VAL A 50 -3.89 -22.18 -33.39
C VAL A 50 -3.12 -23.22 -32.57
N ASP A 51 -2.74 -24.36 -33.16
CA ASP A 51 -1.94 -25.37 -32.47
C ASP A 51 -0.53 -24.88 -32.16
N ALA A 52 0.12 -24.16 -33.09
CA ALA A 52 1.42 -23.53 -32.86
C ALA A 52 1.34 -22.42 -31.79
N ILE A 53 0.29 -21.59 -31.81
CA ILE A 53 0.03 -20.59 -30.77
C ILE A 53 -0.22 -21.28 -29.42
N ASN A 54 -0.97 -22.38 -29.40
CA ASN A 54 -1.21 -23.16 -28.19
C ASN A 54 0.07 -23.84 -27.69
N GLN A 55 0.93 -24.35 -28.58
CA GLN A 55 2.25 -24.92 -28.26
C GLN A 55 3.24 -23.85 -27.76
N PHE A 56 3.25 -22.67 -28.36
CA PHE A 56 4.01 -21.51 -27.87
C PHE A 56 3.45 -20.99 -26.53
N SER A 57 2.12 -21.05 -26.33
CA SER A 57 1.47 -20.67 -25.09
C SER A 57 1.69 -21.70 -23.98
N SER A 58 1.84 -22.98 -24.33
CA SER A 58 2.16 -24.08 -23.40
C SER A 58 3.66 -24.26 -23.13
N HIS A 59 4.53 -23.51 -23.82
CA HIS A 59 5.93 -23.27 -23.43
C HIS A 59 6.13 -21.99 -22.59
N ARG A 60 5.05 -21.37 -22.11
CA ARG A 60 5.11 -20.30 -21.11
C ARG A 60 5.02 -20.96 -19.72
N PRO A 61 6.12 -21.05 -18.94
CA PRO A 61 6.03 -21.61 -17.60
C PRO A 61 5.10 -20.71 -16.76
N ASP A 62 4.13 -21.34 -16.10
CA ASP A 62 3.33 -20.87 -14.96
C ASP A 62 3.14 -19.35 -14.80
N THR A 63 2.33 -18.74 -15.68
CA THR A 63 2.00 -17.30 -15.62
C THR A 63 1.26 -16.87 -14.33
N ASN A 64 0.96 -17.80 -13.40
CA ASN A 64 0.28 -17.50 -12.15
C ASN A 64 1.19 -17.53 -10.90
N ASP A 65 2.46 -17.96 -11.02
CA ASP A 65 3.35 -18.20 -9.88
C ASP A 65 4.45 -17.15 -9.70
N PHE A 66 4.63 -16.27 -10.68
CA PHE A 66 5.60 -15.17 -10.63
C PHE A 66 5.07 -13.86 -11.20
N LEU A 67 5.62 -12.75 -10.73
CA LEU A 67 5.26 -11.38 -11.06
C LEU A 67 6.50 -10.64 -11.56
N SER A 68 6.35 -9.79 -12.56
CA SER A 68 7.40 -8.81 -12.88
C SER A 68 7.56 -7.79 -11.75
N ILE A 69 8.70 -7.08 -11.71
CA ILE A 69 8.92 -5.94 -10.80
C ILE A 69 7.77 -4.92 -10.87
N ALA A 70 7.24 -4.68 -12.07
CA ALA A 70 6.16 -3.73 -12.29
C ALA A 70 4.85 -4.17 -11.63
N GLU A 71 4.49 -5.45 -11.77
CA GLU A 71 3.26 -6.00 -11.21
C GLU A 71 3.36 -6.11 -9.69
N ALA A 72 4.53 -6.51 -9.15
CA ALA A 72 4.78 -6.52 -7.71
C ALA A 72 4.71 -5.11 -7.11
N ALA A 73 5.26 -4.10 -7.79
CA ALA A 73 5.17 -2.70 -7.39
C ALA A 73 3.71 -2.23 -7.30
N THR A 74 2.88 -2.58 -8.30
CA THR A 74 1.45 -2.27 -8.28
C THR A 74 0.71 -3.00 -7.16
N GLN A 75 0.99 -4.28 -6.90
CA GLN A 75 0.31 -5.04 -5.84
C GLN A 75 0.65 -4.56 -4.43
N LEU A 76 1.88 -4.11 -4.21
CA LEU A 76 2.34 -3.58 -2.94
C LEU A 76 2.14 -2.06 -2.82
N PHE A 77 1.62 -1.38 -3.86
CA PHE A 77 1.48 0.07 -3.93
C PHE A 77 2.79 0.83 -3.64
N VAL A 78 3.92 0.28 -4.11
CA VAL A 78 5.27 0.86 -3.94
C VAL A 78 5.92 1.16 -5.29
N SER A 79 7.08 1.82 -5.26
CA SER A 79 7.84 2.12 -6.47
C SER A 79 8.67 0.91 -6.95
N ARG A 80 8.92 0.81 -8.26
CA ARG A 80 9.79 -0.24 -8.83
C ARG A 80 11.20 -0.25 -8.21
N PRO A 81 11.86 0.90 -7.96
CA PRO A 81 13.15 0.92 -7.24
C PRO A 81 13.05 0.32 -5.83
N HIS A 82 11.90 0.48 -5.16
CA HIS A 82 11.69 -0.13 -3.85
C HIS A 82 11.62 -1.65 -3.93
N ILE A 83 10.94 -2.20 -4.95
CA ILE A 83 10.92 -3.65 -5.20
C ILE A 83 12.33 -4.21 -5.44
N SER A 84 13.15 -3.53 -6.25
CA SER A 84 14.55 -3.92 -6.47
C SER A 84 15.33 -3.94 -5.16
N LYS A 85 15.14 -2.93 -4.30
CA LYS A 85 15.74 -2.88 -2.97
C LYS A 85 15.27 -4.02 -2.07
N LEU A 86 14.00 -4.43 -2.15
CA LEU A 86 13.48 -5.57 -1.37
C LEU A 86 14.09 -6.90 -1.82
N LEU A 87 14.32 -7.08 -3.13
CA LEU A 87 15.04 -8.24 -3.66
C LEU A 87 16.50 -8.28 -3.19
N GLU A 88 17.20 -7.14 -3.24
CA GLU A 88 18.57 -7.01 -2.72
C GLU A 88 18.67 -7.30 -1.21
N GLN A 89 17.63 -6.95 -0.46
CA GLN A 89 17.50 -7.22 0.96
C GLN A 89 17.07 -8.66 1.28
N GLY A 90 16.79 -9.50 0.28
CA GLY A 90 16.29 -10.86 0.47
C GLY A 90 14.89 -10.93 1.07
N LYS A 91 14.12 -9.83 1.01
CA LYS A 91 12.73 -9.77 1.52
C LYS A 91 11.69 -10.25 0.50
N LEU A 92 12.08 -10.30 -0.76
CA LEU A 92 11.31 -10.88 -1.85
C LEU A 92 12.17 -11.93 -2.53
N GLU A 93 11.55 -12.97 -3.06
CA GLU A 93 12.25 -14.08 -3.70
C GLU A 93 12.24 -13.92 -5.21
N LEU A 94 13.43 -13.99 -5.81
CA LEU A 94 13.58 -14.00 -7.26
C LEU A 94 13.24 -15.40 -7.79
N HIS A 95 12.32 -15.47 -8.74
CA HIS A 95 11.98 -16.69 -9.45
C HIS A 95 12.98 -16.97 -10.58
N HIS A 96 13.19 -16.00 -11.48
CA HIS A 96 14.20 -16.05 -12.54
C HIS A 96 14.46 -14.67 -13.14
N GLU A 97 15.56 -14.55 -13.90
CA GLU A 97 15.88 -13.38 -14.71
C GLU A 97 15.78 -13.76 -16.20
N SER A 98 15.15 -12.91 -17.01
CA SER A 98 15.08 -13.05 -18.47
C SER A 98 15.56 -11.76 -19.11
N GLY A 99 16.81 -11.75 -19.59
CA GLY A 99 17.44 -10.54 -20.11
C GLY A 99 17.63 -9.50 -19.00
N SER A 100 17.01 -8.32 -19.16
CA SER A 100 17.04 -7.26 -18.14
C SER A 100 15.85 -7.34 -17.17
N ASP A 101 14.88 -8.23 -17.41
CA ASP A 101 13.67 -8.33 -16.61
C ASP A 101 13.83 -9.35 -15.49
N ARG A 102 13.46 -8.96 -14.28
CA ARG A 102 13.46 -9.80 -13.08
C ARG A 102 12.03 -10.19 -12.72
N PHE A 103 11.85 -11.48 -12.46
CA PHE A 103 10.56 -12.06 -12.07
C PHE A 103 10.64 -12.56 -10.62
N ILE A 104 9.66 -12.17 -9.82
CA ILE A 104 9.56 -12.38 -8.37
C ILE A 104 8.51 -13.44 -8.13
N THR A 105 8.70 -14.35 -7.18
CA THR A 105 7.66 -15.33 -6.85
C THR A 105 6.43 -14.61 -6.29
N LYS A 106 5.24 -14.98 -6.74
CA LYS A 106 3.99 -14.39 -6.25
C LYS A 106 3.77 -14.71 -4.77
N ALA A 107 4.20 -15.90 -4.33
CA ALA A 107 4.18 -16.31 -2.93
C ALA A 107 4.94 -15.32 -2.03
N SER A 108 6.18 -14.96 -2.38
CA SER A 108 6.97 -14.02 -1.56
C SER A 108 6.35 -12.61 -1.50
N VAL A 109 5.69 -12.15 -2.57
CA VAL A 109 4.98 -10.86 -2.58
C VAL A 109 3.76 -10.90 -1.65
N LEU A 110 3.00 -12.01 -1.66
CA LEU A 110 1.84 -12.19 -0.79
C LEU A 110 2.25 -12.34 0.68
N ASP A 111 3.30 -13.09 0.96
CA ASP A 111 3.84 -13.24 2.31
C ASP A 111 4.36 -11.91 2.86
N TYR A 112 5.07 -11.14 2.03
CA TYR A 112 5.53 -9.80 2.41
C TYR A 112 4.36 -8.85 2.68
N ARG A 113 3.30 -8.92 1.88
CA ARG A 113 2.07 -8.16 2.13
C ARG A 113 1.39 -8.57 3.43
N ALA A 114 1.22 -9.86 3.67
CA ALA A 114 0.64 -10.37 4.91
C ALA A 114 1.45 -9.94 6.13
N ALA A 115 2.79 -9.88 6.01
CA ALA A 115 3.65 -9.35 7.05
C ALA A 115 3.46 -7.83 7.27
N LEU A 116 3.26 -7.05 6.21
CA LEU A 116 2.92 -5.63 6.33
C LEU A 116 1.57 -5.43 7.01
N ASP A 117 0.57 -6.21 6.64
CA ASP A 117 -0.77 -6.16 7.23
C ASP A 117 -0.71 -6.56 8.72
N ALA A 118 -0.03 -7.65 9.06
CA ALA A 118 0.17 -8.06 10.45
C ALA A 118 0.95 -7.02 11.27
N ALA A 119 1.94 -6.35 10.68
CA ALA A 119 2.67 -5.27 11.34
C ALA A 119 1.78 -4.03 11.56
N ALA A 120 0.91 -3.71 10.60
CA ALA A 120 -0.08 -2.64 10.74
C ALA A 120 -1.09 -2.97 11.85
N ASP A 121 -1.62 -4.19 11.87
CA ASP A 121 -2.54 -4.66 12.91
C ASP A 121 -1.89 -4.62 14.30
N ALA A 122 -0.64 -5.10 14.41
CA ALA A 122 0.12 -5.05 15.66
C ALA A 122 0.38 -3.60 16.11
N TYR A 123 0.70 -2.69 15.17
CA TYR A 123 0.86 -1.27 15.47
C TYR A 123 -0.46 -0.67 15.98
N GLN A 124 -1.57 -0.92 15.30
CA GLN A 124 -2.90 -0.44 15.71
C GLN A 124 -3.31 -0.98 17.08
N ALA A 125 -3.11 -2.27 17.34
CA ALA A 125 -3.36 -2.88 18.64
C ALA A 125 -2.51 -2.24 19.75
N SER A 126 -1.21 -2.00 19.48
CA SER A 126 -0.33 -1.31 20.44
C SER A 126 -0.75 0.13 20.70
N ALA A 127 -1.21 0.85 19.66
CA ALA A 127 -1.71 2.22 19.78
C ALA A 127 -3.01 2.27 20.59
N ALA A 128 -3.92 1.31 20.36
CA ALA A 128 -5.16 1.17 21.12
C ALA A 128 -4.90 0.89 22.61
N ALA A 129 -4.05 -0.07 22.93
CA ALA A 129 -3.68 -0.40 24.32
C ALA A 129 -3.03 0.80 25.03
N ARG A 130 -2.14 1.53 24.33
CA ARG A 130 -1.54 2.78 24.84
C ARG A 130 -2.60 3.85 25.08
N PHE A 131 -3.53 4.04 24.16
CA PHE A 131 -4.60 5.03 24.30
C PHE A 131 -5.46 4.74 25.54
N LEU A 132 -5.87 3.48 25.73
CA LEU A 132 -6.63 3.04 26.91
C LEU A 132 -5.88 3.30 28.22
N THR A 133 -4.56 3.07 28.21
CA THR A 133 -3.69 3.41 29.35
C THR A 133 -3.69 4.91 29.63
N ILE A 134 -3.54 5.74 28.60
CA ILE A 134 -3.49 7.21 28.74
C ILE A 134 -4.82 7.77 29.26
N ILE A 135 -5.96 7.23 28.80
CA ILE A 135 -7.27 7.66 29.31
C ILE A 135 -7.65 6.98 30.63
N GLY A 136 -6.76 6.16 31.22
CA GLY A 136 -6.99 5.49 32.50
C GLY A 136 -8.12 4.46 32.48
N VAL A 137 -8.42 3.87 31.31
CA VAL A 137 -9.45 2.84 31.14
C VAL A 137 -8.78 1.48 31.00
N PRO A 138 -9.07 0.51 31.90
CA PRO A 138 -8.56 -0.85 31.73
C PRO A 138 -9.09 -1.50 30.43
N GLU A 139 -8.24 -2.26 29.75
CA GLU A 139 -8.55 -2.90 28.46
C GLU A 139 -9.82 -3.77 28.53
N ALA A 140 -9.90 -4.64 29.54
CA ALA A 140 -11.08 -5.48 29.78
C ALA A 140 -12.38 -4.67 30.01
N THR A 141 -12.28 -3.46 30.59
CA THR A 141 -13.44 -2.59 30.79
C THR A 141 -13.85 -1.92 29.47
N ALA A 142 -12.88 -1.50 28.66
CA ALA A 142 -13.13 -0.94 27.34
C ALA A 142 -13.77 -1.99 26.42
N GLU A 143 -13.23 -3.20 26.36
CA GLU A 143 -13.78 -4.32 25.59
C GLU A 143 -15.21 -4.67 26.01
N LYS A 144 -15.44 -4.79 27.33
CA LYS A 144 -16.78 -5.06 27.87
C LYS A 144 -17.79 -3.98 27.48
N LYS A 145 -17.41 -2.71 27.57
CA LYS A 145 -18.27 -1.58 27.20
C LYS A 145 -18.49 -1.51 25.69
N ALA A 146 -17.47 -1.75 24.88
CA ALA A 146 -17.56 -1.81 23.43
C ALA A 146 -18.52 -2.93 22.97
N ALA A 147 -18.39 -4.14 23.56
CA ALA A 147 -19.28 -5.26 23.29
C ALA A 147 -20.74 -4.99 23.71
N ALA A 148 -20.94 -4.18 24.75
CA ALA A 148 -22.25 -3.76 25.22
C ALA A 148 -22.81 -2.51 24.49
N GLY A 149 -22.03 -1.88 23.60
CA GLY A 149 -22.39 -0.60 22.97
C GLY A 149 -22.51 0.57 23.96
N GLU A 150 -21.86 0.47 25.12
CA GLU A 150 -21.92 1.47 26.19
C GLU A 150 -20.83 2.53 26.05
N LEU A 151 -21.15 3.76 26.48
CA LEU A 151 -20.17 4.83 26.56
C LEU A 151 -19.18 4.63 27.73
N VAL A 152 -17.94 5.04 27.52
CA VAL A 152 -16.95 5.25 28.58
C VAL A 152 -17.32 6.52 29.34
N SER A 153 -17.59 6.41 30.63
CA SER A 153 -18.03 7.51 31.51
C SER A 153 -17.03 7.78 32.63
N GLY A 154 -17.25 8.86 33.40
CA GLY A 154 -16.36 9.25 34.50
C GLY A 154 -15.02 9.81 34.02
N ALA A 155 -13.97 9.62 34.83
CA ALA A 155 -12.62 10.13 34.57
C ALA A 155 -12.07 9.69 33.19
N GLY A 156 -12.26 8.42 32.82
CA GLY A 156 -11.78 7.93 31.52
C GLY A 156 -12.55 8.47 30.31
N GLY A 157 -13.85 8.76 30.48
CA GLY A 157 -14.63 9.46 29.45
C GLY A 157 -14.19 10.91 29.27
N GLN A 158 -13.87 11.60 30.37
CA GLN A 158 -13.33 12.96 30.32
C GLN A 158 -11.94 13.00 29.68
N ALA A 159 -11.06 12.06 30.04
CA ALA A 159 -9.74 11.93 29.43
C ALA A 159 -9.83 11.63 27.92
N ALA A 160 -10.78 10.81 27.48
CA ALA A 160 -11.02 10.56 26.06
C ALA A 160 -11.44 11.82 25.30
N ILE A 161 -12.39 12.61 25.84
CA ILE A 161 -12.81 13.89 25.25
C ILE A 161 -11.65 14.89 25.24
N GLY A 162 -10.88 14.94 26.32
CA GLY A 162 -9.67 15.75 26.43
C GLY A 162 -8.65 15.41 25.34
N MET A 163 -8.40 14.12 25.10
CA MET A 163 -7.50 13.68 24.05
C MET A 163 -7.97 14.10 22.65
N ILE A 164 -9.27 14.00 22.36
CA ILE A 164 -9.84 14.43 21.07
C ILE A 164 -9.61 15.94 20.87
N LYS A 165 -9.82 16.75 21.91
CA LYS A 165 -9.55 18.20 21.87
C LYS A 165 -8.08 18.48 21.62
N LEU A 166 -7.17 17.80 22.32
CA LEU A 166 -5.72 17.98 22.15
C LEU A 166 -5.23 17.55 20.76
N LEU A 167 -5.80 16.47 20.22
CA LEU A 167 -5.48 16.03 18.86
C LEU A 167 -5.90 17.07 17.83
N GLY A 168 -7.09 17.67 17.98
CA GLY A 168 -7.54 18.75 17.11
C GLY A 168 -6.61 19.97 17.13
N ILE A 169 -6.11 20.34 18.32
CA ILE A 169 -5.12 21.44 18.45
C ILE A 169 -3.81 21.06 17.75
N ALA A 170 -3.27 19.86 18.00
CA ALA A 170 -2.02 19.42 17.39
C ALA A 170 -2.12 19.36 15.85
N GLN A 171 -3.24 18.87 15.33
CA GLN A 171 -3.53 18.86 13.89
C GLN A 171 -3.64 20.27 13.31
N GLY A 172 -4.28 21.21 14.02
CA GLY A 172 -4.32 22.62 13.62
C GLY A 172 -2.91 23.22 13.50
N ILE A 173 -2.08 23.04 14.53
CA ILE A 173 -0.69 23.52 14.53
C ILE A 173 0.11 22.91 13.36
N ALA A 174 -0.06 21.61 13.09
CA ALA A 174 0.62 20.95 11.98
C ALA A 174 0.15 21.47 10.61
N ALA A 175 -1.16 21.69 10.44
CA ALA A 175 -1.75 22.20 9.21
C ALA A 175 -1.33 23.65 8.90
N ASP A 176 -1.16 24.47 9.94
CA ASP A 176 -0.74 25.87 9.81
C ASP A 176 0.80 26.01 9.67
N SER A 177 1.54 24.91 9.80
CA SER A 177 3.00 24.91 9.70
C SER A 177 3.50 25.03 8.27
N THR A 178 4.49 25.90 8.06
CA THR A 178 5.18 26.06 6.76
C THR A 178 6.46 25.21 6.66
N ALA A 179 6.72 24.35 7.65
CA ALA A 179 7.94 23.53 7.70
C ALA A 179 7.95 22.46 6.58
N PRO A 180 9.12 22.15 5.99
CA PRO A 180 9.26 21.03 5.07
C PRO A 180 8.80 19.72 5.73
N GLY A 181 7.86 19.00 5.09
CA GLY A 181 7.32 17.74 5.62
C GLY A 181 6.13 17.89 6.57
N ALA A 182 5.59 19.10 6.78
CA ALA A 182 4.38 19.30 7.59
C ALA A 182 3.18 18.49 7.09
N ASN A 183 3.05 18.29 5.77
CA ASN A 183 1.98 17.47 5.17
C ASN A 183 2.03 15.99 5.56
N ASP A 184 3.20 15.47 5.93
CA ASP A 184 3.41 14.08 6.33
C ASP A 184 3.53 13.93 7.86
N PHE A 185 3.25 15.00 8.63
CA PHE A 185 3.41 15.00 10.08
C PHE A 185 2.28 14.21 10.77
N ASP A 186 2.66 13.09 11.39
CA ASP A 186 1.74 12.27 12.20
C ASP A 186 1.48 12.90 13.57
N SER A 187 0.46 13.78 13.61
CA SER A 187 0.03 14.48 14.82
C SER A 187 -0.45 13.53 15.92
N ALA A 188 -1.06 12.40 15.56
CA ALA A 188 -1.59 11.44 16.53
C ALA A 188 -0.45 10.71 17.24
N ARG A 189 0.54 10.24 16.47
CA ARG A 189 1.75 9.64 17.02
C ARG A 189 2.51 10.63 17.89
N TRP A 190 2.74 11.84 17.39
CA TRP A 190 3.45 12.87 18.13
C TRP A 190 2.75 13.21 19.45
N LEU A 191 1.43 13.40 19.44
CA LEU A 191 0.67 13.71 20.64
C LEU A 191 0.73 12.55 21.65
N GLY A 192 0.59 11.31 21.18
CA GLY A 192 0.69 10.11 22.01
C GLY A 192 2.07 9.92 22.66
N GLU A 193 3.14 10.48 22.08
CA GLU A 193 4.45 10.55 22.72
C GLU A 193 4.59 11.77 23.63
N TRP A 194 4.13 12.95 23.20
CA TRP A 194 4.26 14.20 23.94
C TRP A 194 3.50 14.17 25.26
N ILE A 195 2.31 13.55 25.28
CA ILE A 195 1.46 13.49 26.46
C ILE A 195 2.06 12.66 27.61
N GLU A 196 2.99 11.77 27.28
CA GLU A 196 3.74 10.93 28.23
C GLU A 196 5.09 11.52 28.63
N ARG A 197 5.48 12.67 28.06
CA ARG A 197 6.73 13.36 28.40
C ARG A 197 6.47 14.38 29.53
N PRO A 198 7.27 14.36 30.62
CA PRO A 198 7.25 15.40 31.65
C PRO A 198 7.39 16.81 31.06
N GLN A 199 6.52 17.72 31.47
CA GLN A 199 6.55 19.11 30.99
C GLN A 199 7.02 20.06 32.10
N PRO A 200 8.07 20.87 31.88
CA PRO A 200 8.51 21.87 32.85
C PRO A 200 7.39 22.82 33.31
N ALA A 201 6.55 23.31 32.38
CA ALA A 201 5.43 24.20 32.70
C ALA A 201 4.31 23.54 33.54
N LEU A 202 4.30 22.21 33.64
CA LEU A 202 3.39 21.45 34.51
C LEU A 202 4.08 21.01 35.81
N GLY A 203 5.21 21.63 36.16
CA GLY A 203 6.00 21.25 37.34
C GLY A 203 6.68 19.89 37.19
N GLY A 204 7.02 19.48 35.97
CA GLY A 204 7.61 18.18 35.67
C GLY A 204 6.61 17.03 35.60
N ARG A 205 5.31 17.31 35.65
CA ARG A 205 4.27 16.30 35.47
C ARG A 205 4.04 15.99 33.99
N LYS A 206 3.54 14.79 33.74
CA LYS A 206 3.08 14.41 32.40
C LYS A 206 1.68 15.00 32.14
N PRO A 207 1.40 15.49 30.93
CA PRO A 207 0.06 15.91 30.55
C PRO A 207 -1.02 14.83 30.76
N SER A 208 -0.68 13.54 30.58
CA SER A 208 -1.63 12.42 30.78
C SER A 208 -2.16 12.32 32.22
N GLU A 209 -1.44 12.85 33.21
CA GLU A 209 -1.87 12.87 34.61
C GLU A 209 -2.88 13.98 34.95
N LEU A 210 -3.27 14.81 33.97
CA LEU A 210 -4.15 15.97 34.18
C LEU A 210 -5.45 15.88 33.37
N ILE A 211 -5.48 15.07 32.31
CA ILE A 211 -6.61 15.05 31.36
C ILE A 211 -7.87 14.34 31.89
N ASP A 212 -7.81 13.73 33.06
CA ASP A 212 -8.95 13.09 33.73
C ASP A 212 -10.00 14.10 34.24
N THR A 213 -9.65 15.39 34.26
CA THR A 213 -10.55 16.49 34.66
C THR A 213 -10.65 17.57 33.58
N PRO A 214 -11.81 18.23 33.43
CA PRO A 214 -11.97 19.34 32.47
C PRO A 214 -10.95 20.48 32.69
N ALA A 215 -10.69 20.81 33.97
CA ALA A 215 -9.74 21.87 34.32
C ALA A 215 -8.31 21.51 33.89
N GLY A 216 -7.88 20.26 34.08
CA GLY A 216 -6.57 19.81 33.65
C GLY A 216 -6.44 19.74 32.12
N VAL A 217 -7.49 19.32 31.41
CA VAL A 217 -7.54 19.40 29.93
C VAL A 217 -7.33 20.83 29.44
N ASP A 218 -7.97 21.82 30.07
CA ASP A 218 -7.79 23.22 29.68
C ASP A 218 -6.37 23.75 29.91
N VAL A 219 -5.72 23.33 31.00
CA VAL A 219 -4.31 23.65 31.27
C VAL A 219 -3.41 23.04 30.18
N VAL A 220 -3.60 21.76 29.87
CA VAL A 220 -2.80 21.07 28.85
C VAL A 220 -3.05 21.64 27.44
N ALA A 221 -4.30 22.00 27.12
CA ALA A 221 -4.66 22.60 25.83
C ALA A 221 -4.00 23.97 25.64
N ARG A 222 -3.96 24.80 26.69
CA ARG A 222 -3.25 26.09 26.65
C ARG A 222 -1.75 25.90 26.47
N LEU A 223 -1.17 24.92 27.17
CA LEU A 223 0.23 24.57 27.03
C LEU A 223 0.53 24.14 25.58
N LEU A 224 -0.27 23.24 25.02
CA LEU A 224 -0.11 22.75 23.66
C LEU A 224 -0.23 23.89 22.63
N GLY A 225 -1.23 24.77 22.76
CA GLY A 225 -1.39 25.94 21.90
C GLY A 225 -0.24 26.96 22.03
N SER A 226 0.42 27.06 23.18
CA SER A 226 1.58 27.95 23.33
C SER A 226 2.80 27.51 22.51
N LEU A 227 2.89 26.24 22.11
CA LEU A 227 3.97 25.73 21.25
C LEU A 227 3.93 26.35 19.84
N GLU A 228 2.75 26.70 19.34
CA GLU A 228 2.56 27.32 18.01
C GLU A 228 3.19 28.72 17.95
N SER A 229 2.98 29.51 19.00
CA SER A 229 3.45 30.91 19.06
C SER A 229 4.95 31.04 19.38
N GLY A 230 5.66 29.92 19.58
CA GLY A 230 7.07 29.93 20.00
C GLY A 230 7.29 30.61 21.36
N ALA A 231 6.23 30.80 22.16
CA ALA A 231 6.28 31.49 23.44
C ALA A 231 6.92 30.66 24.58
N TYR A 232 7.62 29.59 24.22
CA TYR A 232 8.25 28.66 25.14
C TYR A 232 9.76 28.97 25.26
N GLN A 233 10.16 29.52 26.41
CA GLN A 233 11.54 29.60 26.89
C GLN A 233 11.69 28.71 28.12
#